data_AF-A0A971AE87-F1
#
_entry.id   AF-A0A971AE87-F1
#
_cell.length_a   1.000
_cell.length_b   1.000
_cell.length_c   1.000
_cell.angle_alpha   90.00
_cell.angle_beta   90.00
_cell.angle_gamma   90.00
#
_symmetry.space_group_name_H-M   'P 1'
#
loop_
_entity.id
_entity.type
_entity.pdbx_description
1 polymer ?
#
loop_
_entity_poly.entity_id
_entity_poly.type
_entity_poly.pdbx_seq_one_letter_code
_entity_poly.pdbx_strand_id
1 'polypeptide(L)'
;MANKLFEFENMRGIAILAVVIIHVTAGATITYTSGSISYFSYNIVNSFLQFAVPLFLFISSVVLSWKLSQEEKTPLSLFYRKRMRGVVFPYLLWSFLYIVLKLVLYRDSSMLSWSFLGKELLNGTAFYHLYFLLIIMQLYLLLPFFKILLQKMKFIYVFVLTVILQAGFYYLNKIWIYQLYPHP
;
A
#
# COMPACT_ATOMS: atom_id res chain seq x y z
N MET A 1 24.22 -16.77 5.49
CA MET A 1 23.57 -15.72 4.67
C MET A 1 22.07 -15.96 4.48
N ALA A 2 21.62 -17.23 4.36
CA ALA A 2 20.20 -17.60 4.35
C ALA A 2 19.39 -17.06 5.55
N ASN A 3 19.99 -17.01 6.74
CA ASN A 3 19.28 -16.59 7.97
C ASN A 3 18.76 -15.14 7.97
N LYS A 4 19.39 -14.20 7.25
CA LYS A 4 19.00 -12.78 7.26
C LYS A 4 17.76 -12.48 6.40
N LEU A 5 17.46 -13.32 5.41
CA LEU A 5 16.25 -13.20 4.61
C LEU A 5 15.09 -13.98 5.25
N PHE A 6 15.40 -15.06 5.97
CA PHE A 6 14.43 -15.87 6.68
C PHE A 6 13.60 -15.06 7.69
N GLU A 7 14.23 -14.14 8.43
CA GLU A 7 13.53 -13.24 9.36
C GLU A 7 12.51 -12.36 8.62
N PHE A 8 12.89 -11.75 7.50
CA PHE A 8 11.98 -10.94 6.69
C PHE A 8 10.88 -11.78 6.02
N GLU A 9 11.15 -13.03 5.67
CA GLU A 9 10.16 -13.96 5.15
C GLU A 9 9.13 -14.36 6.21
N ASN A 10 9.56 -14.62 7.45
CA ASN A 10 8.67 -14.86 8.57
C ASN A 10 7.80 -13.64 8.89
N MET A 11 8.40 -12.45 8.93
CA MET A 11 7.66 -11.21 9.13
C MET A 11 6.65 -10.96 8.02
N ARG A 12 6.98 -11.28 6.75
CA ARG A 12 6.02 -11.26 5.64
C ARG A 12 4.89 -12.25 5.87
N GLY A 13 5.18 -13.48 6.28
CA GLY A 13 4.16 -14.49 6.61
C GLY A 13 3.16 -13.99 7.65
N ILE A 14 3.66 -13.39 8.74
CA ILE A 14 2.82 -12.79 9.79
C ILE A 14 1.98 -11.64 9.21
N ALA A 15 2.56 -10.76 8.41
CA ALA A 15 1.85 -9.65 7.78
C ALA A 15 0.76 -10.15 6.81
N ILE A 16 1.01 -11.20 6.02
CA ILE A 16 0.02 -11.83 5.14
C ILE A 16 -1.17 -12.33 5.97
N LEU A 17 -0.90 -13.09 7.03
CA LEU A 17 -1.94 -13.62 7.91
C LEU A 17 -2.79 -12.50 8.53
N ALA A 18 -2.13 -11.44 9.02
CA ALA A 18 -2.81 -10.28 9.58
C ALA A 18 -3.73 -9.59 8.54
N VAL A 19 -3.27 -9.40 7.30
CA VAL A 19 -4.09 -8.82 6.21
C VAL A 19 -5.28 -9.72 5.87
N VAL A 20 -5.09 -11.03 5.81
CA VAL A 20 -6.20 -11.98 5.57
C VAL A 20 -7.25 -11.89 6.67
N ILE A 21 -6.83 -11.86 7.94
CA ILE A 21 -7.76 -11.73 9.08
C ILE A 21 -8.53 -10.42 9.00
N ILE A 22 -7.87 -9.29 8.72
CA ILE A 22 -8.53 -7.99 8.52
C ILE A 22 -9.59 -8.11 7.42
N HIS A 23 -9.27 -8.68 6.25
CA HIS A 23 -10.23 -8.76 5.15
C HIS A 23 -11.42 -9.68 5.42
N VAL A 24 -11.22 -10.78 6.15
CA VAL A 24 -12.32 -11.68 6.55
C VAL A 24 -13.21 -11.04 7.61
N THR A 25 -12.64 -10.22 8.50
CA THR A 25 -13.36 -9.66 9.66
C THR A 25 -13.86 -8.23 9.46
N ALA A 26 -13.36 -7.49 8.48
CA ALA A 26 -13.74 -6.09 8.24
C ALA A 26 -15.24 -5.94 7.98
N GLY A 27 -15.88 -6.88 7.27
CA GLY A 27 -17.32 -6.85 7.05
C GLY A 27 -18.13 -6.83 8.36
N ALA A 28 -17.68 -7.55 9.38
CA ALA A 28 -18.33 -7.57 10.69
C ALA A 28 -18.30 -6.20 11.39
N THR A 29 -17.25 -5.40 11.16
CA THR A 29 -17.16 -4.03 11.71
C THR A 29 -18.16 -3.06 11.09
N ILE A 30 -18.73 -3.42 9.93
CA ILE A 30 -19.75 -2.63 9.23
C ILE A 30 -21.16 -3.16 9.56
N THR A 31 -21.31 -4.48 9.68
CA THR A 31 -22.63 -5.12 9.89
C THR A 31 -23.13 -5.03 11.33
N TYR A 32 -22.25 -5.15 12.33
CA TYR A 32 -22.68 -5.11 13.73
C TYR A 32 -22.93 -3.68 14.22
N THR A 33 -23.97 -3.52 15.04
CA THR A 33 -24.31 -2.24 15.67
C THR A 33 -23.13 -1.69 16.46
N SER A 34 -22.79 -0.42 16.21
CA SER A 34 -21.76 0.30 16.97
C SER A 34 -22.06 0.25 18.46
N GLY A 35 -21.03 -0.03 19.27
CA GLY A 35 -21.14 -0.19 20.72
C GLY A 35 -21.56 -1.59 21.21
N SER A 36 -21.93 -2.51 20.32
CA SER A 36 -22.16 -3.90 20.71
C SER A 36 -20.86 -4.64 21.05
N ILE A 37 -20.96 -5.70 21.87
CA ILE A 37 -19.80 -6.54 22.22
C ILE A 37 -19.17 -7.20 20.97
N SER A 38 -20.01 -7.60 20.01
CA SER A 38 -19.57 -8.18 18.74
C SER A 38 -18.79 -7.15 17.94
N TYR A 39 -19.32 -5.94 17.76
CA TYR A 39 -18.61 -4.84 17.10
C TYR A 39 -17.26 -4.57 17.76
N PHE A 40 -17.24 -4.43 19.09
CA PHE A 40 -16.03 -4.14 19.83
C PHE A 40 -14.95 -5.23 19.64
N SER A 41 -15.35 -6.50 19.69
CA SER A 41 -14.46 -7.64 19.50
C SER A 41 -13.80 -7.63 18.12
N TYR A 42 -14.59 -7.47 17.05
CA TYR A 42 -14.06 -7.39 15.68
C TYR A 42 -13.22 -6.14 15.47
N ASN A 43 -13.64 -5.00 16.04
CA ASN A 43 -12.92 -3.74 15.90
C ASN A 43 -11.54 -3.78 16.58
N ILE A 44 -11.41 -4.42 17.75
CA ILE A 44 -10.11 -4.64 18.39
C ILE A 44 -9.19 -5.46 17.49
N VAL A 45 -9.69 -6.57 16.95
CA VAL A 45 -8.89 -7.44 16.06
C VAL A 45 -8.42 -6.66 14.84
N ASN A 46 -9.33 -5.94 14.17
CA ASN A 46 -8.99 -5.16 12.99
C ASN A 46 -8.00 -4.04 13.31
N SER A 47 -8.22 -3.30 14.40
CA SER A 47 -7.36 -2.20 14.83
C SER A 47 -5.97 -2.67 15.23
N PHE A 48 -5.89 -3.76 15.98
CA PHE A 48 -4.62 -4.34 16.42
C PHE A 48 -3.77 -4.80 15.24
N LEU A 49 -4.39 -5.38 14.21
CA LEU A 49 -3.68 -5.93 13.05
C LEU A 49 -3.29 -4.88 12.00
N GLN A 50 -3.64 -3.59 12.18
CA GLN A 50 -3.31 -2.53 11.21
C GLN A 50 -1.79 -2.32 11.01
N PHE A 51 -0.93 -2.88 11.88
CA PHE A 51 0.51 -2.89 11.66
C PHE A 51 0.93 -3.64 10.37
N ALA A 52 0.08 -4.51 9.83
CA ALA A 52 0.43 -5.37 8.72
C ALA A 52 0.86 -4.60 7.45
N VAL A 53 0.14 -3.55 7.09
CA VAL A 53 0.46 -2.73 5.91
C VAL A 53 1.76 -1.93 6.08
N PRO A 54 1.97 -1.18 7.19
CA PRO A 54 3.26 -0.56 7.50
C PRO A 54 4.42 -1.56 7.54
N LEU A 55 4.20 -2.75 8.07
CA LEU A 55 5.20 -3.81 8.13
C LEU A 55 5.61 -4.27 6.72
N PHE A 56 4.67 -4.48 5.79
CA PHE A 56 5.01 -4.79 4.41
C PHE A 56 5.81 -3.68 3.72
N LEU A 57 5.43 -2.42 3.93
CA LEU A 57 6.16 -1.27 3.37
C LEU A 57 7.58 -1.21 3.93
N PHE A 58 7.73 -1.39 5.24
CA PHE A 58 9.02 -1.43 5.91
C PHE A 58 9.92 -2.54 5.35
N ILE A 59 9.44 -3.79 5.35
CA ILE A 59 10.21 -4.93 4.83
C ILE A 59 10.58 -4.70 3.35
N SER A 60 9.66 -4.18 2.56
CA SER A 60 9.91 -3.86 1.14
C SER A 60 10.97 -2.80 0.98
N SER A 61 10.93 -1.73 1.78
CA SER A 61 11.94 -0.66 1.75
C SER A 61 13.32 -1.15 2.17
N VAL A 62 13.43 -1.98 3.21
CA VAL A 62 14.71 -2.49 3.72
C VAL A 62 15.35 -3.43 2.69
N VAL A 63 14.58 -4.39 2.18
CA VAL A 63 15.05 -5.33 1.17
C VAL A 63 15.43 -4.60 -0.12
N LEU A 64 14.66 -3.58 -0.52
CA LEU A 64 14.94 -2.80 -1.72
C LEU A 64 16.20 -1.93 -1.57
N SER A 65 16.36 -1.23 -0.45
CA SER A 65 17.56 -0.46 -0.12
C SER A 65 18.82 -1.33 -0.06
N TRP A 66 18.70 -2.53 0.51
CA TRP A 66 19.79 -3.50 0.53
C TRP A 66 20.18 -3.94 -0.89
N LYS A 67 19.21 -4.32 -1.73
CA LYS A 67 19.48 -4.68 -3.13
C LYS A 67 20.10 -3.53 -3.91
N LEU A 68 19.61 -2.30 -3.74
CA LEU A 68 20.18 -1.10 -4.35
C LEU A 68 21.64 -0.85 -3.95
N SER A 69 22.09 -1.36 -2.81
CA SER A 69 23.47 -1.21 -2.33
C SER A 69 24.39 -2.34 -2.80
N GLN A 70 23.82 -3.49 -3.15
CA GLN A 70 24.55 -4.61 -3.75
C GLN A 70 24.64 -4.51 -5.27
N GLU A 71 23.61 -3.94 -5.91
CA GLU A 71 23.45 -3.86 -7.35
C GLU A 71 24.01 -2.54 -7.95
N GLU A 72 25.02 -1.91 -7.33
CA GLU A 72 25.57 -0.59 -7.74
C GLU A 72 25.98 -0.53 -9.22
N LYS A 73 26.37 -1.67 -9.82
CA LYS A 73 26.77 -1.76 -11.23
C LYS A 73 25.61 -2.07 -12.19
N THR A 74 24.39 -2.31 -11.69
CA THR A 74 23.25 -2.61 -12.56
C THR A 74 22.65 -1.32 -13.15
N PRO A 75 22.33 -1.31 -14.45
CA PRO A 75 21.58 -0.21 -15.05
C PRO A 75 20.23 -0.02 -14.33
N LEU A 76 19.94 1.22 -13.95
CA LEU A 76 18.71 1.59 -13.24
C LEU A 76 17.44 1.16 -14.01
N SER A 77 17.50 1.15 -15.34
CA SER A 77 16.42 0.68 -16.22
C SER A 77 16.09 -0.81 -16.03
N LEU A 78 17.12 -1.66 -15.90
CA LEU A 78 16.94 -3.10 -15.64
C LEU A 78 16.40 -3.34 -14.22
N PHE A 79 16.88 -2.55 -13.25
CA PHE A 79 16.39 -2.56 -11.88
C PHE A 79 14.88 -2.30 -11.81
N TYR A 80 14.40 -1.24 -12.47
CA TYR A 80 12.98 -0.90 -12.50
C TYR A 80 12.17 -1.92 -13.29
N ARG A 81 12.64 -2.35 -14.46
CA ARG A 81 11.90 -3.31 -15.30
C ARG A 81 11.58 -4.60 -14.56
N LYS A 82 12.56 -5.17 -13.84
CA LYS A 82 12.37 -6.42 -13.09
C LYS A 82 11.34 -6.28 -11.97
N ARG A 83 11.36 -5.15 -11.26
CA ARG A 83 10.52 -4.91 -10.08
C ARG A 83 9.11 -4.45 -10.46
N MET A 84 9.00 -3.52 -11.39
CA MET A 84 7.71 -3.01 -11.86
C MET A 84 6.90 -4.12 -12.52
N ARG A 85 7.51 -5.02 -13.31
CA ARG A 85 6.78 -6.19 -13.86
C ARG A 85 6.16 -7.06 -12.78
N GLY A 86 6.86 -7.26 -11.66
CA GLY A 86 6.36 -8.07 -10.54
C GLY A 86 5.17 -7.47 -9.80
N VAL A 87 4.83 -6.18 -10.01
CA VAL A 87 3.74 -5.49 -9.30
C VAL A 87 2.68 -4.95 -10.27
N VAL A 88 3.10 -4.35 -11.38
CA VAL A 88 2.23 -3.80 -12.42
C VAL A 88 1.39 -4.90 -13.07
N PHE A 89 2.00 -6.04 -13.40
CA PHE A 89 1.26 -7.12 -14.06
C PHE A 89 0.15 -7.69 -13.16
N PRO A 90 0.44 -8.10 -11.90
CA PRO A 90 -0.62 -8.50 -10.97
C PRO A 90 -1.67 -7.40 -10.76
N TYR A 91 -1.25 -6.14 -10.62
CA TYR A 91 -2.17 -5.03 -10.42
C TYR A 91 -3.16 -4.88 -11.57
N LEU A 92 -2.68 -4.85 -12.82
CA LEU A 92 -3.53 -4.72 -13.99
C LEU A 92 -4.44 -5.94 -14.18
N LEU A 93 -3.90 -7.14 -13.97
CA LEU A 93 -4.67 -8.38 -14.06
C LEU A 93 -5.83 -8.40 -13.07
N TRP A 94 -5.56 -8.16 -11.79
CA TRP A 94 -6.60 -8.16 -10.77
C TRP A 94 -7.57 -6.99 -10.94
N SER A 95 -7.10 -5.81 -11.30
CA SER A 95 -7.98 -4.67 -11.60
C SER A 95 -8.96 -5.00 -12.73
N PHE A 96 -8.46 -5.62 -13.81
CA PHE A 96 -9.29 -6.08 -14.92
C PHE A 96 -10.35 -7.10 -14.43
N LEU A 97 -9.94 -8.13 -13.70
CA LEU A 97 -10.86 -9.16 -13.19
C LEU A 97 -11.95 -8.55 -12.29
N TYR A 98 -11.60 -7.61 -11.40
CA TYR A 98 -12.57 -6.96 -10.52
C TYR A 98 -13.50 -6.01 -11.26
N ILE A 99 -13.02 -5.27 -12.27
CA ILE A 99 -13.87 -4.43 -13.10
C ILE A 99 -14.87 -5.28 -13.88
N VAL A 100 -14.44 -6.40 -14.46
CA VAL A 100 -15.33 -7.36 -15.13
C VAL A 100 -16.36 -7.92 -14.15
N LEU A 101 -15.93 -8.29 -12.94
CA LEU A 101 -16.85 -8.76 -11.90
C LEU A 101 -17.90 -7.69 -11.55
N LYS A 102 -17.49 -6.42 -11.36
CA LYS A 102 -18.43 -5.31 -11.11
C LYS A 102 -19.41 -5.16 -12.28
N LEU A 103 -18.94 -5.21 -13.52
CA LEU A 103 -19.80 -5.11 -14.71
C LEU A 103 -20.85 -6.22 -14.76
N VAL A 104 -20.47 -7.47 -14.44
CA VAL A 104 -21.39 -8.61 -14.42
C VAL A 104 -22.43 -8.49 -13.30
N LEU A 105 -22.01 -8.04 -12.10
CA LEU A 105 -22.88 -7.93 -10.93
C LEU A 105 -23.84 -6.75 -11.02
N TYR A 106 -23.35 -5.57 -11.39
CA TYR A 106 -24.12 -4.32 -11.40
C TYR A 106 -24.79 -4.04 -12.75
N ARG A 107 -24.35 -4.69 -13.83
CA ARG A 107 -24.88 -4.53 -15.20
C ARG A 107 -24.89 -3.07 -15.69
N ASP A 108 -23.94 -2.28 -15.20
CA ASP A 108 -23.81 -0.86 -15.53
C ASP A 108 -22.74 -0.65 -16.59
N SER A 109 -23.16 -0.31 -17.81
CA SER A 109 -22.28 -0.06 -18.94
C SER A 109 -21.45 1.23 -18.79
N SER A 110 -21.81 2.14 -17.88
CA SER A 110 -21.03 3.35 -17.60
C SER A 110 -19.63 3.02 -17.05
N MET A 111 -19.46 1.83 -16.45
CA MET A 111 -18.19 1.29 -15.96
C MET A 111 -17.18 0.97 -17.08
N LEU A 112 -17.61 0.91 -18.34
CA LEU A 112 -16.72 0.77 -19.49
C LEU A 112 -16.18 2.11 -20.00
N SER A 113 -16.66 3.24 -19.47
CA SER A 113 -16.16 4.55 -19.88
C SER A 113 -14.68 4.72 -19.54
N TRP A 114 -13.93 5.37 -20.43
CA TRP A 114 -12.51 5.68 -20.21
C TRP A 114 -12.27 6.48 -18.93
N SER A 115 -13.22 7.34 -18.57
CA SER A 115 -13.17 8.13 -17.33
C SER A 115 -13.24 7.24 -16.08
N PHE A 116 -14.15 6.27 -16.06
CA PHE A 116 -14.30 5.32 -14.96
C PHE A 116 -13.07 4.41 -14.86
N LEU A 117 -12.67 3.79 -15.97
CA LEU A 117 -11.51 2.90 -16.01
C LEU A 117 -10.22 3.63 -15.61
N GLY A 118 -10.02 4.84 -16.10
CA GLY A 118 -8.90 5.69 -15.73
C GLY A 118 -8.90 5.98 -14.22
N LYS A 119 -10.04 6.34 -13.65
CA LYS A 119 -10.17 6.61 -12.21
C LYS A 119 -9.88 5.36 -11.37
N GLU A 120 -10.41 4.20 -11.76
CA GLU A 120 -10.20 2.93 -11.04
C GLU A 120 -8.73 2.50 -11.07
N LEU A 121 -8.06 2.66 -12.22
CA LEU A 121 -6.67 2.25 -12.42
C LEU A 121 -5.65 3.25 -11.86
N LEU A 122 -5.97 4.55 -11.82
CA LEU A 122 -5.05 5.54 -11.26
C LEU A 122 -5.14 5.61 -9.73
N ASN A 123 -6.32 5.35 -9.16
CA ASN A 123 -6.53 5.40 -7.71
C ASN A 123 -6.43 4.02 -7.04
N GLY A 124 -6.41 2.93 -7.81
CA GLY A 124 -6.37 1.57 -7.26
C GLY A 124 -7.69 1.17 -6.58
N THR A 125 -8.80 1.76 -7.02
CA THR A 125 -10.15 1.58 -6.46
C THR A 125 -10.95 0.48 -7.15
N ALA A 126 -10.35 -0.21 -8.13
CA ALA A 126 -10.90 -1.43 -8.74
C ALA A 126 -11.34 -2.43 -7.67
N PHE A 127 -10.59 -2.55 -6.57
CA PHE A 127 -11.02 -3.24 -5.36
C PHE A 127 -10.25 -2.73 -4.14
N TYR A 128 -10.83 -2.83 -2.94
CA TYR A 128 -10.36 -2.11 -1.74
C TYR A 128 -8.93 -2.42 -1.29
N HIS A 129 -8.31 -3.53 -1.70
CA HIS A 129 -6.93 -3.87 -1.33
C HIS A 129 -5.90 -3.54 -2.43
N LEU A 130 -6.36 -3.17 -3.64
CA LEU A 130 -5.46 -2.95 -4.77
C LEU A 130 -4.68 -1.63 -4.69
N TYR A 131 -5.17 -0.64 -3.94
CA TYR A 131 -4.44 0.61 -3.68
C TYR A 131 -3.04 0.34 -3.11
N PHE A 132 -2.87 -0.73 -2.33
CA PHE A 132 -1.57 -1.09 -1.75
C PHE A 132 -0.51 -1.39 -2.82
N LEU A 133 -0.90 -1.98 -3.97
CA LEU A 133 0.02 -2.22 -5.08
C LEU A 133 0.51 -0.90 -5.68
N LEU A 134 -0.33 0.14 -5.76
CA LEU A 134 0.09 1.47 -6.19
C LEU A 134 1.08 2.10 -5.22
N ILE A 135 0.85 1.97 -3.91
CA ILE A 135 1.80 2.45 -2.88
C ILE A 135 3.15 1.75 -3.03
N ILE A 136 3.17 0.43 -3.24
CA ILE A 136 4.41 -0.32 -3.46
C ILE A 136 5.11 0.11 -4.76
N MET A 137 4.37 0.36 -5.84
CA MET A 137 4.94 0.91 -7.08
C MET A 137 5.59 2.28 -6.85
N GLN A 138 4.92 3.17 -6.13
CA GLN A 138 5.48 4.48 -5.75
C GLN A 138 6.74 4.33 -4.89
N LEU A 139 6.73 3.42 -3.91
CA LEU A 139 7.91 3.11 -3.11
C LEU A 139 9.07 2.64 -4.00
N TYR A 140 8.82 1.76 -4.96
CA TYR A 140 9.86 1.25 -5.86
C TYR A 140 10.47 2.35 -6.74
N LEU A 141 9.65 3.30 -7.19
CA LEU A 141 10.09 4.44 -8.00
C LEU A 141 10.85 5.49 -7.17
N LEU A 142 10.37 5.79 -5.96
CA LEU A 142 10.91 6.86 -5.13
C LEU A 142 12.12 6.45 -4.30
N LEU A 143 12.25 5.18 -3.92
CA LEU A 143 13.32 4.75 -3.01
C LEU A 143 14.73 4.97 -3.58
N PRO A 144 15.03 4.70 -4.87
CA PRO A 144 16.34 5.02 -5.44
C PRO A 144 16.65 6.53 -5.39
N PHE A 145 15.65 7.37 -5.63
CA PHE A 145 15.77 8.82 -5.52
C PHE A 145 16.06 9.25 -4.06
N PHE A 146 15.30 8.72 -3.09
CA PHE A 146 15.53 8.99 -1.68
C PHE A 146 16.90 8.49 -1.21
N LYS A 147 17.37 7.34 -1.71
CA LYS A 147 18.73 6.86 -1.42
C LYS A 147 19.75 7.91 -1.86
N ILE A 148 19.67 8.45 -3.07
CA ILE A 148 20.63 9.45 -3.58
C ILE A 148 20.58 10.74 -2.76
N LEU A 149 19.38 11.23 -2.46
CA LEU A 149 19.15 12.50 -1.77
C LEU A 149 19.55 12.44 -0.29
N LEU A 150 19.19 11.36 0.41
CA LEU A 150 19.26 11.27 1.87
C LEU A 150 20.52 10.56 2.37
N GLN A 151 21.23 9.79 1.53
CA GLN A 151 22.41 9.01 1.97
C GLN A 151 23.54 9.87 2.60
N LYS A 152 23.62 11.16 2.26
CA LYS A 152 24.63 12.08 2.80
C LYS A 152 24.15 12.83 4.05
N MET A 153 22.88 12.72 4.40
CA MET A 153 22.28 13.43 5.53
C MET A 153 22.43 12.62 6.82
N LYS A 154 22.65 13.30 7.94
CA LYS A 154 22.60 12.66 9.27
C LYS A 154 21.17 12.18 9.54
N PHE A 155 21.04 11.02 10.19
CA PHE A 155 19.74 10.43 10.54
C PHE A 155 18.79 11.43 11.21
N ILE A 156 19.29 12.26 12.13
CA ILE A 156 18.46 13.25 12.84
C ILE A 156 17.80 14.26 11.90
N TYR A 157 18.48 14.68 10.83
CA TYR A 157 17.90 15.62 9.86
C TYR A 157 16.83 14.95 9.02
N VAL A 158 17.06 13.70 8.61
CA VAL A 158 16.05 12.91 7.89
C VAL A 158 14.83 12.68 8.76
N PHE A 159 15.03 12.32 10.03
CA PHE A 159 13.95 12.09 10.99
C PHE A 159 13.12 13.37 11.25
N VAL A 160 13.78 14.50 11.51
CA VAL A 160 13.08 15.78 11.71
C VAL A 160 12.32 16.18 10.44
N LEU A 161 12.93 16.03 9.27
CA LEU A 161 12.29 16.32 7.98
C LEU A 161 11.04 15.45 7.77
N THR A 162 11.11 14.14 8.02
CA THR A 162 9.96 13.25 7.85
C THR A 162 8.85 13.54 8.85
N VAL A 163 9.18 13.88 10.10
CA VAL A 163 8.18 14.31 11.11
C VAL A 163 7.49 15.61 10.67
N ILE A 164 8.24 16.60 10.20
CA ILE A 164 7.69 17.87 9.71
C ILE A 164 6.80 17.64 8.49
N LEU A 165 7.25 16.84 7.51
CA LEU A 165 6.46 16.53 6.33
C LEU A 165 5.18 15.76 6.68
N GLN A 166 5.26 14.79 7.60
CA GLN A 166 4.09 14.03 8.05
C GLN A 166 3.08 14.92 8.79
N ALA A 167 3.56 15.78 9.71
CA ALA A 167 2.70 16.72 10.43
C ALA A 167 2.07 17.73 9.46
N GLY A 168 2.87 18.31 8.56
CA GLY A 168 2.39 19.23 7.54
C GLY A 168 1.34 18.59 6.64
N PHE A 169 1.57 17.37 6.16
CA PHE A 169 0.60 16.62 5.38
C PHE A 169 -0.69 16.34 6.16
N TYR A 170 -0.59 15.94 7.44
CA TYR A 170 -1.75 15.72 8.30
C TYR A 170 -2.60 16.99 8.44
N TYR A 171 -1.98 18.15 8.72
CA TYR A 171 -2.72 19.41 8.86
C TYR A 171 -3.28 19.90 7.53
N LEU A 172 -2.53 19.80 6.43
CA LEU A 172 -3.05 20.09 5.08
C LEU A 172 -4.25 19.21 4.74
N ASN A 173 -4.16 17.93 5.05
CA ASN A 173 -5.23 16.99 4.81
C ASN A 173 -6.48 17.36 5.63
N LYS A 174 -6.30 17.62 6.94
CA LYS A 174 -7.36 18.02 7.87
C LYS A 174 -8.07 19.33 7.48
N ILE A 175 -7.33 20.34 7.04
CA ILE A 175 -7.88 21.68 6.79
C ILE A 175 -8.45 21.79 5.37
N TRP A 176 -7.75 21.26 4.36
CA TRP A 176 -8.09 21.47 2.96
C TRP A 176 -8.64 20.22 2.27
N ILE A 177 -7.90 19.10 2.32
CA ILE A 177 -8.22 17.94 1.48
C ILE A 177 -9.53 17.28 1.93
N TYR A 178 -9.79 17.19 3.25
CA TYR A 178 -11.06 16.69 3.78
C TYR A 178 -12.28 17.51 3.35
N GLN A 179 -12.11 18.82 3.12
CA GLN A 179 -13.20 19.67 2.64
C GLN A 179 -13.51 19.45 1.16
N LEU A 180 -12.49 19.13 0.36
CA LEU A 180 -12.61 18.91 -1.09
C LEU A 180 -13.09 17.51 -1.46
N TYR A 181 -12.77 16.51 -0.63
CA TYR A 181 -13.17 15.12 -0.82
C TYR A 181 -13.74 14.53 0.48
N PRO A 182 -14.94 14.98 0.91
CA PRO A 182 -15.63 14.33 2.01
C PRO A 182 -15.91 12.88 1.60
N HIS A 183 -15.35 11.92 2.35
CA HIS A 183 -15.79 10.54 2.23
C HIS A 183 -17.25 10.46 2.72
N PRO A 184 -18.12 9.71 2.03
CA PRO A 184 -19.48 9.46 2.50
C PRO A 184 -19.49 8.71 3.84
#